data_AF-A0A2Z5YJ85-F1
#
_entry.id   AF-A0A2Z5YJ85-F1
#
_cell.length_a   1.000
_cell.length_b   1.000
_cell.length_c   1.000
_cell.angle_alpha   90.00
_cell.angle_beta   90.00
_cell.angle_gamma   90.00
#
_symmetry.space_group_name_H-M   'P 1'
#
loop_
_entity.id
_entity.type
_entity.pdbx_description
1 polymer ?
#
loop_
_entity_poly.entity_id
_entity_poly.type
_entity_poly.pdbx_seq_one_letter_code
_entity_poly.pdbx_strand_id
1 'polypeptide(L)'
;MAVIGEHTVYLRDDDGTVHSFLPGQRVPAWAAKQMGPHCFAKDQPDEEVADFSRGGGEGPPPRAGAGSGRGAWADYAAAHGIDVDEDWKRDQIIDACEDKGIAVE
;
A
#
# COMPACT_ATOMS: atom_id res chain seq x y z
N MET A 1 -13.39 15.92 8.73
CA MET A 1 -13.30 15.16 7.47
C MET A 1 -13.63 13.73 7.79
N ALA A 2 -14.51 13.06 7.03
CA ALA A 2 -14.90 11.69 7.32
C ALA A 2 -13.87 10.72 6.75
N VAL A 3 -13.66 9.59 7.42
CA VAL A 3 -12.79 8.50 6.95
C VAL A 3 -13.64 7.30 6.55
N ILE A 4 -13.24 6.60 5.49
CA ILE A 4 -13.91 5.36 5.09
C ILE A 4 -13.73 4.29 6.16
N GLY A 5 -14.77 3.51 6.41
CA GLY A 5 -14.75 2.36 7.32
C GLY A 5 -13.98 1.17 6.74
N GLU A 6 -14.34 -0.04 7.13
CA GLU A 6 -13.63 -1.28 6.70
C GLU A 6 -13.81 -1.65 5.21
N HIS A 7 -14.68 -0.95 4.48
CA HIS A 7 -15.02 -1.31 3.11
C HIS A 7 -14.60 -0.23 2.11
N THR A 8 -13.95 -0.64 1.03
CA THR A 8 -13.68 0.23 -0.12
C THR A 8 -14.98 0.73 -0.72
N VAL A 9 -15.10 2.04 -0.88
CA VAL A 9 -16.28 2.67 -1.49
C VAL A 9 -15.92 3.23 -2.86
N TYR A 10 -16.71 2.86 -3.86
CA TYR A 10 -16.66 3.44 -5.19
C TYR A 10 -17.78 4.45 -5.32
N LEU A 11 -17.44 5.74 -5.37
CA LEU A 11 -18.39 6.82 -5.54
C LEU A 11 -18.27 7.41 -6.94
N ARG A 12 -19.39 7.64 -7.60
CA ARG A 12 -19.42 8.30 -8.90
C ARG A 12 -19.79 9.77 -8.70
N ASP A 13 -18.94 10.67 -9.18
CA ASP A 13 -19.23 12.10 -9.17
C ASP A 13 -20.27 12.49 -10.24
N ASP A 14 -20.76 13.73 -10.22
CA ASP A 14 -21.72 14.28 -11.19
C ASP A 14 -21.16 14.31 -12.61
N ASP A 15 -19.84 14.50 -12.74
CA ASP A 15 -19.10 14.38 -14.00
C ASP A 15 -19.05 12.93 -14.55
N GLY A 16 -19.52 11.97 -13.75
CA GLY A 16 -19.54 10.55 -14.10
C GLY A 16 -18.22 9.82 -13.81
N THR A 17 -17.22 10.53 -13.29
CA THR A 17 -15.93 9.98 -12.85
C THR A 17 -16.11 9.12 -11.60
N VAL A 18 -15.52 7.91 -11.59
CA VAL A 18 -15.56 7.00 -10.43
C VAL A 18 -14.32 7.23 -9.56
N HIS A 19 -14.56 7.59 -8.30
CA HIS A 19 -13.57 7.72 -7.25
C HIS A 19 -13.63 6.51 -6.32
N SER A 20 -12.51 5.81 -6.18
CA SER A 20 -12.33 4.77 -5.18
C SER A 20 -11.73 5.36 -3.90
N PHE A 21 -12.40 5.12 -2.78
CA PHE A 21 -11.91 5.47 -1.45
C PHE A 21 -11.64 4.18 -0.68
N LEU A 22 -10.38 3.96 -0.32
CA LEU A 22 -9.97 2.80 0.46
C LEU A 22 -10.33 2.96 1.94
N PRO A 23 -10.40 1.86 2.71
CA PRO A 23 -10.53 1.89 4.16
C PRO A 23 -9.51 2.82 4.82
N GLY A 24 -9.95 3.64 5.78
CA GLY A 24 -9.11 4.64 6.45
C GLY A 24 -8.78 5.89 5.61
N GLN A 25 -9.13 5.92 4.32
CA GLN A 25 -8.88 7.08 3.48
C GLN A 25 -9.81 8.24 3.85
N ARG A 26 -9.26 9.45 3.86
CA ARG A 26 -10.03 10.68 4.07
C ARG A 26 -10.91 10.98 2.86
N VAL A 27 -12.18 11.23 3.14
CA VAL A 27 -13.21 11.51 2.13
C VAL A 27 -13.49 13.02 2.11
N PRO A 28 -13.47 13.66 0.93
CA PRO A 28 -13.84 15.06 0.80
C PRO A 28 -15.33 15.27 1.09
N ALA A 29 -15.70 16.47 1.54
CA ALA A 29 -17.06 16.76 2.02
C ALA A 29 -18.16 16.55 0.96
N TRP A 30 -17.85 16.76 -0.32
CA TRP A 30 -18.78 16.49 -1.43
C TRP A 30 -19.11 15.00 -1.55
N ALA A 31 -18.09 14.13 -1.40
CA ALA A 31 -18.25 12.69 -1.47
C ALA A 31 -18.98 12.19 -0.22
N ALA A 32 -18.60 12.73 0.95
CA ALA A 32 -19.23 12.35 2.20
C ALA A 32 -20.74 12.70 2.25
N LYS A 33 -21.15 13.76 1.55
CA LYS A 33 -22.57 14.15 1.41
C LYS A 33 -23.38 13.17 0.57
N GLN A 34 -22.74 12.47 -0.36
CA GLN A 34 -23.39 11.51 -1.25
C GLN A 34 -23.36 10.08 -0.66
N MET A 35 -22.46 9.82 0.28
CA MET A 35 -22.29 8.56 0.98
C MET A 35 -23.16 8.49 2.25
N GLY A 36 -23.63 7.28 2.58
CA GLY A 36 -24.38 7.06 3.81
C GLY A 36 -23.47 6.92 5.03
N PRO A 37 -24.00 7.10 6.26
CA PRO A 37 -23.22 6.99 7.50
C PRO A 37 -22.57 5.61 7.70
N HIS A 38 -23.05 4.57 7.02
CA HIS A 38 -22.50 3.22 7.04
C HIS A 38 -21.18 3.07 6.25
N CYS A 39 -20.87 4.04 5.39
CA CYS A 39 -19.63 4.03 4.60
C CYS A 39 -18.41 4.51 5.41
N PHE A 40 -18.64 5.16 6.54
CA PHE A 40 -17.58 5.76 7.34
C PHE A 40 -17.21 4.89 8.53
N ALA A 41 -15.97 5.02 9.00
CA ALA A 41 -15.55 4.37 10.22
C ALA A 41 -16.41 4.88 11.39
N LYS A 42 -17.01 3.95 12.14
CA LYS A 42 -17.69 4.26 13.39
C LYS A 42 -16.60 4.50 14.42
N ASP A 43 -16.37 5.77 14.76
CA ASP A 43 -15.55 6.27 15.87
C ASP A 43 -14.62 5.21 16.50
N GLN A 44 -13.47 5.01 15.89
CA GLN A 44 -12.38 4.21 16.44
C GLN A 44 -11.20 5.17 16.60
N PRO A 45 -10.59 5.24 17.80
CA PRO A 45 -9.66 6.30 18.15
C PRO A 45 -8.42 6.28 17.26
N ASP A 46 -7.94 7.50 17.03
CA ASP A 46 -6.77 7.94 16.28
C ASP A 46 -5.51 7.08 16.57
N GLU A 47 -5.19 6.13 15.69
CA GLU A 47 -3.87 5.51 15.63
C GLU A 47 -3.25 5.76 14.25
N GLU A 48 -2.32 6.71 14.29
CA GLU A 48 -1.14 6.95 13.46
C GLU A 48 -1.22 6.82 11.92
N VAL A 49 -0.91 7.97 11.31
CA VAL A 49 -0.61 8.22 9.91
C VAL A 49 0.41 7.23 9.32
N ALA A 50 -0.07 6.18 8.64
CA ALA A 50 0.75 5.45 7.68
C ALA A 50 0.81 6.25 6.37
N ASP A 51 1.99 6.81 6.09
CA ASP A 51 2.38 7.42 4.83
C ASP A 51 2.29 6.37 3.71
N PHE A 52 1.22 6.42 2.91
CA PHE A 52 1.10 5.64 1.69
C PHE A 52 1.79 6.36 0.53
N SER A 53 3.12 6.38 0.57
CA SER A 53 3.91 6.58 -0.63
C SER A 53 4.10 5.26 -1.36
N ARG A 54 3.43 5.17 -2.52
CA ARG A 54 3.79 4.37 -3.70
C ARG A 54 3.43 2.88 -3.67
N GLY A 55 2.59 2.51 -4.63
CA GLY A 55 2.20 1.12 -4.86
C GLY A 55 3.35 0.23 -5.35
N GLY A 56 3.27 -1.01 -4.92
CA GLY A 56 3.99 -2.19 -5.40
C GLY A 56 3.38 -3.35 -4.64
N GLY A 57 2.78 -4.31 -5.35
CA GLY A 57 1.95 -5.34 -4.75
C GLY A 57 2.64 -6.13 -3.64
N GLU A 58 1.82 -6.68 -2.75
CA GLU A 58 2.12 -7.60 -1.64
C GLU A 58 2.75 -8.94 -2.08
N GLY A 59 3.46 -8.98 -3.20
CA GLY A 59 4.16 -10.14 -3.73
C GLY A 59 5.64 -9.83 -3.97
N PRO A 60 6.50 -10.85 -3.98
CA PRO A 60 7.91 -10.66 -4.23
C PRO A 60 8.15 -9.97 -5.57
N PRO A 61 9.06 -8.97 -5.64
CA PRO A 61 9.45 -8.41 -6.92
C PRO A 61 10.00 -9.51 -7.82
N PRO A 62 9.77 -9.48 -9.15
CA PRO A 62 10.30 -10.50 -10.04
C PRO A 62 11.83 -10.51 -10.01
N ARG A 63 12.46 -11.68 -10.17
CA ARG A 63 13.92 -11.82 -10.26
C ARG A 63 14.52 -11.30 -11.57
N ALA A 64 13.74 -11.06 -12.61
CA ALA A 64 14.21 -10.47 -13.87
C ALA A 64 13.08 -9.74 -14.63
N GLY A 65 13.35 -8.53 -15.13
CA GLY A 65 12.38 -7.71 -15.86
C GLY A 65 12.31 -6.25 -15.40
N ALA A 66 11.39 -5.50 -16.00
CA ALA A 66 11.08 -4.13 -15.57
C ALA A 66 10.42 -4.18 -14.18
N GLY A 67 11.10 -3.65 -13.15
CA GLY A 67 10.67 -3.76 -11.75
C GLY A 67 11.53 -4.70 -10.91
N SER A 68 12.42 -5.48 -11.53
CA SER A 68 13.38 -6.39 -10.86
C SER A 68 14.69 -5.72 -10.46
N GLY A 69 14.68 -4.40 -10.27
CA GLY A 69 15.88 -3.64 -9.94
C GLY A 69 16.33 -3.89 -8.51
N ARG A 70 17.62 -3.69 -8.23
CA ARG A 70 18.17 -3.72 -6.86
C ARG A 70 17.34 -2.85 -5.90
N GLY A 71 16.86 -1.69 -6.35
CA GLY A 71 16.01 -0.81 -5.55
C GLY A 71 14.70 -1.47 -5.09
N ALA A 72 14.02 -2.20 -5.97
CA ALA A 72 12.76 -2.88 -5.62
C ALA A 72 12.98 -4.02 -4.62
N TRP A 73 14.08 -4.76 -4.75
CA TRP A 73 14.47 -5.79 -3.80
C TRP A 73 14.92 -5.23 -2.46
N ALA A 74 15.65 -4.11 -2.46
CA ALA A 74 16.06 -3.43 -1.23
C ALA A 74 14.86 -2.90 -0.44
N ASP A 75 13.88 -2.28 -1.13
CA ASP A 75 12.64 -1.80 -0.51
C ASP A 75 11.82 -2.96 0.08
N TYR A 76 11.69 -4.07 -0.67
CA TYR A 76 10.99 -5.27 -0.23
C TYR A 76 11.68 -5.92 0.99
N ALA A 77 13.00 -6.09 0.94
CA ALA A 77 13.77 -6.65 2.03
C ALA A 77 13.72 -5.76 3.30
N ALA A 78 13.85 -4.44 3.15
CA ALA A 78 13.72 -3.48 4.25
C ALA A 78 12.32 -3.51 4.87
N ALA A 79 11.27 -3.61 4.06
CA ALA A 79 9.89 -3.75 4.54
C ALA A 79 9.68 -5.03 5.38
N HIS A 80 10.44 -6.09 5.09
CA HIS A 80 10.43 -7.34 5.87
C HIS A 80 11.45 -7.38 7.01
N GLY A 81 12.17 -6.27 7.28
CA GLY A 81 13.13 -6.16 8.38
C GLY A 81 14.50 -6.75 8.09
N ILE A 82 14.87 -6.88 6.82
CA ILE A 82 16.24 -7.19 6.40
C ILE A 82 16.98 -5.86 6.19
N ASP A 83 18.08 -5.70 6.92
CA ASP A 83 19.00 -4.59 6.72
C ASP A 83 19.81 -4.84 5.45
N VAL A 84 19.43 -4.17 4.37
CA VAL A 84 20.07 -4.31 3.06
C VAL A 84 21.15 -3.25 2.90
N ASP A 85 22.38 -3.72 2.73
CA ASP A 85 23.53 -2.86 2.47
C ASP A 85 23.48 -2.22 1.06
N GLU A 86 24.06 -1.02 0.93
CA GLU A 86 24.16 -0.32 -0.35
C GLU A 86 25.08 -1.00 -1.37
N ASP A 87 26.09 -1.73 -0.89
CA ASP A 87 26.98 -2.55 -1.70
C ASP A 87 26.34 -3.89 -2.12
N TRP A 88 25.20 -4.28 -1.52
CA TRP A 88 24.55 -5.53 -1.87
C TRP A 88 23.95 -5.48 -3.27
N LYS A 89 24.32 -6.51 -4.05
CA LYS A 89 23.73 -6.74 -5.36
C LYS A 89 22.32 -7.29 -5.19
N ARG A 90 21.47 -7.05 -6.19
CA ARG A 90 20.12 -7.60 -6.25
C ARG A 90 20.08 -9.08 -5.85
N ASP A 91 20.96 -9.90 -6.41
CA ASP A 91 20.97 -11.35 -6.14
C ASP A 91 21.35 -11.67 -4.67
N GLN A 92 22.17 -10.83 -4.02
CA GLN A 92 22.51 -10.98 -2.60
C GLN A 92 21.33 -10.59 -1.70
N ILE A 93 20.53 -9.60 -2.12
CA ILE A 93 19.29 -9.21 -1.42
C ILE A 93 18.25 -10.32 -1.52
N ILE A 94 18.12 -10.93 -2.70
CA ILE A 94 17.23 -12.08 -2.94
C ILE A 94 17.63 -13.26 -2.07
N ASP A 95 18.93 -13.59 -2.02
CA ASP A 95 19.47 -14.67 -1.20
C ASP A 95 19.19 -14.43 0.31
N ALA A 96 19.38 -13.20 0.78
CA ALA A 96 19.03 -12.82 2.16
C ALA A 96 17.52 -12.90 2.45
N CYS A 97 16.68 -12.57 1.45
CA CYS A 97 15.24 -12.75 1.55
C CYS A 97 14.85 -14.23 1.65
N GLU A 98 15.42 -15.08 0.79
CA GLU A 98 15.17 -16.53 0.77
C GLU A 98 15.63 -17.20 2.08
N ASP A 99 16.82 -16.84 2.60
CA ASP A 99 17.36 -17.35 3.87
C ASP A 99 16.43 -17.03 5.07
N LYS A 100 15.79 -15.85 5.03
CA LYS A 100 14.80 -15.42 6.03
C LYS A 100 13.42 -16.05 5.85
N GLY A 101 13.22 -16.85 4.79
CA GLY A 101 11.94 -17.46 4.44
C GLY A 101 10.93 -16.47 3.82
N ILE A 102 11.41 -15.36 3.27
CA ILE A 102 10.60 -14.42 2.51
C ILE A 102 10.39 -14.98 1.10
N ALA A 103 9.18 -14.86 0.58
CA ALA A 103 8.87 -15.31 -0.78
C ALA A 103 9.77 -14.62 -1.80
N VAL A 104 10.24 -15.35 -2.81
CA VAL A 104 11.04 -14.85 -3.95
C VAL A 104 10.53 -15.51 -5.23
N GLU A 105 10.40 -14.78 -6.36
CA GLU A 105 9.86 -15.31 -7.63
C GLU A 105 10.64 -14.86 -8.89
#